data_AF-A0A357J1E0-F1
#
_entry.id   AF-A0A357J1E0-F1
#
_cell.length_a   1.000
_cell.length_b   1.000
_cell.length_c   1.000
_cell.angle_alpha   90.00
_cell.angle_beta   90.00
_cell.angle_gamma   90.00
#
_symmetry.space_group_name_H-M   'P 1'
#
loop_
_entity.id
_entity.type
_entity.pdbx_description
1 polymer ?
#
loop_
_entity_poly.entity_id
_entity_poly.type
_entity_poly.pdbx_seq_one_letter_code
_entity_poly.pdbx_strand_id
1 'polypeptide(L)'
;MFKYIKQFMTPVMLSGVFVGIMMGGPWMWLGVAIICLVMIGGDGLLRDDLSEPQYSQKWILNFVLFLALPFLVVTLWGLAWATQSGTSDFLGLGAFVQGITGYDVFAARQSSAWYHMVGAVLGTGFTVAGYGTNIAHELTHRTTDPLSMIWGRWMLAMSNNADFSIEHVYGHHETIATEADPASAQRGDNLYVFIVKSTIQGHRSAW
;
A
#
# COMPACT_ATOMS: atom_id res chain seq x y z
N MET A 1 -25.86 3.62 7.05
CA MET A 1 -24.92 2.57 6.59
C MET A 1 -24.02 3.05 5.45
N PHE A 2 -24.54 3.74 4.44
CA PHE A 2 -23.76 4.21 3.27
C PHE A 2 -22.44 4.93 3.60
N LYS A 3 -22.42 5.82 4.61
CA LYS A 3 -21.21 6.53 5.06
C LYS A 3 -20.05 5.63 5.52
N TYR A 4 -20.35 4.41 5.97
CA TYR A 4 -19.34 3.41 6.35
C TYR A 4 -18.86 2.62 5.14
N ILE A 5 -19.76 2.29 4.21
CA ILE A 5 -19.44 1.52 2.99
C ILE A 5 -18.38 2.24 2.15
N LYS A 6 -18.46 3.58 2.05
CA LYS A 6 -17.44 4.40 1.38
C LYS A 6 -16.01 4.12 1.86
N GLN A 7 -15.82 3.76 3.13
CA GLN A 7 -14.50 3.52 3.72
C GLN A 7 -13.88 2.21 3.23
N PHE A 8 -14.69 1.26 2.75
CA PHE A 8 -14.21 0.01 2.17
C PHE A 8 -13.85 0.13 0.68
N MET A 9 -14.09 1.30 0.07
CA MET A 9 -13.89 1.50 -1.36
C MET A 9 -12.45 1.24 -1.78
N THR A 10 -11.48 1.83 -1.07
CA THR A 10 -10.05 1.68 -1.35
C THR A 10 -9.57 0.22 -1.24
N PRO A 11 -9.78 -0.52 -0.13
CA PRO A 11 -9.36 -1.92 -0.07
C PRO A 11 -10.05 -2.81 -1.11
N VAL A 12 -11.33 -2.55 -1.44
CA VAL A 12 -12.03 -3.27 -2.52
C VAL A 12 -11.38 -3.00 -3.87
N MET A 13 -11.12 -1.74 -4.21
CA MET A 13 -10.47 -1.37 -5.47
C MET A 13 -9.07 -1.97 -5.58
N LEU A 14 -8.29 -1.90 -4.51
CA LEU A 14 -6.93 -2.44 -4.51
C LEU A 14 -6.90 -3.97 -4.54
N SER A 15 -7.96 -4.67 -4.11
CA SER A 15 -8.07 -6.13 -4.29
C SER A 15 -7.96 -6.57 -5.74
N GLY A 16 -8.27 -5.68 -6.68
CA GLY A 16 -8.04 -5.88 -8.12
C GLY A 16 -6.57 -6.08 -8.48
N VAL A 17 -5.62 -5.57 -7.68
CA VAL A 17 -4.17 -5.84 -7.87
C VAL A 17 -3.88 -7.32 -7.67
N PHE A 18 -4.27 -7.88 -6.51
CA PHE A 18 -4.08 -9.30 -6.23
C PHE A 18 -4.81 -10.20 -7.23
N VAL A 19 -6.06 -9.88 -7.56
CA VAL A 19 -6.84 -10.62 -8.57
C VAL A 19 -6.14 -10.58 -9.92
N GLY A 20 -5.68 -9.40 -10.36
CA GLY A 20 -4.95 -9.24 -11.62
C GLY A 20 -3.66 -10.05 -11.67
N ILE A 21 -2.93 -10.13 -10.56
CA ILE A 21 -1.73 -10.97 -10.43
C ILE A 21 -2.09 -12.46 -10.60
N MET A 22 -3.14 -12.95 -9.94
CA MET A 22 -3.57 -14.35 -10.02
C MET A 22 -4.13 -14.71 -11.41
N MET A 23 -4.78 -13.78 -12.09
CA MET A 23 -5.29 -13.96 -13.45
C MET A 23 -4.18 -13.99 -14.50
N GLY A 24 -2.97 -13.54 -14.18
CA GLY A 24 -1.84 -13.51 -15.10
C GLY A 24 -2.11 -12.71 -16.39
N GLY A 25 -1.20 -12.83 -17.36
CA GLY A 25 -1.36 -12.20 -18.66
C GLY A 25 -1.55 -10.68 -18.57
N PRO A 26 -2.31 -10.08 -19.49
CA PRO A 26 -2.63 -8.65 -19.44
C PRO A 26 -3.33 -8.20 -18.16
N TRP A 27 -4.00 -9.10 -17.41
CA TRP A 27 -4.72 -8.76 -16.18
C TRP A 27 -3.80 -8.31 -15.05
N MET A 28 -2.50 -8.58 -15.12
CA MET A 28 -1.53 -8.04 -14.17
C MET A 28 -1.49 -6.49 -14.19
N TRP A 29 -2.00 -5.85 -15.25
CA TRP A 29 -2.16 -4.40 -15.33
C TRP A 29 -3.46 -3.86 -14.69
N LEU A 30 -4.35 -4.73 -14.22
CA LEU A 30 -5.65 -4.35 -13.65
C LEU A 30 -5.52 -3.36 -12.50
N GLY A 31 -4.55 -3.56 -11.61
CA GLY A 31 -4.27 -2.64 -10.51
C GLY A 31 -3.96 -1.21 -10.98
N VAL A 32 -3.08 -1.09 -11.97
CA VAL A 32 -2.70 0.20 -12.58
C VAL A 32 -3.91 0.85 -13.25
N ALA A 33 -4.69 0.06 -14.00
CA ALA A 33 -5.91 0.55 -14.65
C ALA A 33 -6.93 1.09 -13.63
N ILE A 34 -7.14 0.40 -12.50
CA ILE A 34 -8.03 0.85 -11.42
C ILE A 34 -7.53 2.18 -10.84
N ILE A 35 -6.24 2.31 -10.57
CA ILE A 35 -5.66 3.56 -10.04
C ILE A 35 -5.89 4.71 -11.04
N CYS A 36 -5.54 4.51 -12.31
CA CYS A 36 -5.65 5.56 -13.32
C CYS A 36 -7.11 5.94 -13.62
N LEU A 37 -8.01 4.96 -13.79
CA LEU A 37 -9.38 5.22 -14.21
C LEU A 37 -10.27 5.63 -13.06
N VAL A 38 -10.12 4.97 -11.90
CA VAL A 38 -11.04 5.14 -10.79
C VAL A 38 -10.52 6.16 -9.78
N MET A 39 -9.25 6.09 -9.39
CA MET A 39 -8.71 7.04 -8.42
C MET A 39 -8.43 8.38 -9.10
N ILE A 40 -7.56 8.40 -10.12
CA ILE A 40 -7.17 9.65 -10.80
C ILE A 40 -8.32 10.17 -11.67
N GLY A 41 -8.88 9.30 -12.52
CA GLY A 41 -10.00 9.68 -13.39
C GLY A 41 -11.26 10.03 -12.61
N GLY A 42 -11.57 9.29 -11.54
CA GLY A 42 -12.70 9.58 -10.68
C GLY A 42 -12.54 10.91 -9.95
N ASP A 43 -11.37 11.18 -9.35
CA ASP A 43 -11.07 12.46 -8.69
C ASP A 43 -11.16 13.64 -9.65
N GLY A 44 -10.66 13.50 -10.88
CA GLY A 44 -10.70 14.57 -11.89
C GLY A 44 -12.08 14.83 -12.51
N LEU A 45 -13.01 13.86 -12.47
CA LEU A 45 -14.33 13.97 -13.11
C LEU A 45 -15.47 14.20 -12.11
N LEU A 46 -15.33 13.70 -10.88
CA LEU A 46 -16.32 13.86 -9.83
C LEU A 46 -16.11 15.17 -9.08
N ARG A 47 -17.15 15.63 -8.40
CA ARG A 47 -17.09 16.84 -7.56
C ARG A 47 -16.59 16.50 -6.16
N ASP A 48 -15.86 17.43 -5.55
CA ASP A 48 -15.44 17.36 -4.15
C ASP A 48 -16.58 16.96 -3.20
N ASP A 49 -16.33 15.92 -2.41
CA ASP A 49 -17.20 15.53 -1.30
C ASP A 49 -16.79 16.29 -0.03
N LEU A 50 -17.42 17.43 0.20
CA LEU A 50 -17.20 18.28 1.39
C LEU A 50 -18.01 17.84 2.61
N SER A 51 -18.59 16.63 2.59
CA SER A 51 -19.43 16.17 3.71
C SER A 51 -18.58 15.72 4.91
N GLU A 52 -19.01 16.13 6.11
CA GLU A 52 -18.41 15.70 7.39
C GLU A 52 -19.40 14.83 8.18
N PRO A 53 -19.59 13.55 7.79
CA PRO A 53 -20.55 12.70 8.46
C PRO A 53 -20.10 12.34 9.88
N GLN A 54 -20.99 12.52 10.85
CA GLN A 54 -20.79 12.05 12.22
C GLN A 54 -20.78 10.52 12.29
N TYR A 55 -19.72 9.91 12.80
CA TYR A 55 -19.59 8.45 12.92
C TYR A 55 -19.85 7.97 14.35
N SER A 56 -20.94 7.23 14.56
CA SER A 56 -21.29 6.64 15.86
C SER A 56 -20.50 5.35 16.16
N GLN A 57 -20.14 4.58 15.13
CA GLN A 57 -19.47 3.28 15.25
C GLN A 57 -18.03 3.39 14.76
N LYS A 58 -17.18 4.05 15.55
CA LYS A 58 -15.76 4.28 15.21
C LYS A 58 -14.94 2.99 15.07
N TRP A 59 -15.38 1.90 15.70
CA TRP A 59 -14.71 0.59 15.58
C TRP A 59 -14.70 0.08 14.12
N ILE A 60 -15.70 0.40 13.30
CA ILE A 60 -15.74 0.02 11.88
C ILE A 60 -14.63 0.75 11.11
N LEU A 61 -14.42 2.03 11.41
CA LEU A 61 -13.35 2.82 10.77
C LEU A 61 -11.98 2.23 11.13
N ASN A 62 -11.77 1.91 12.42
CA ASN A 62 -10.55 1.25 12.85
C ASN A 62 -10.37 -0.12 12.18
N PHE A 63 -11.42 -0.93 12.12
CA PHE A 63 -11.35 -2.23 11.46
C PHE A 63 -10.86 -2.13 10.01
N VAL A 64 -11.34 -1.14 9.25
CA VAL A 64 -10.86 -0.88 7.88
C VAL A 64 -9.37 -0.54 7.85
N LEU A 65 -8.89 0.30 8.78
CA LEU A 65 -7.47 0.62 8.87
C LEU A 65 -6.62 -0.64 9.17
N PHE A 66 -7.05 -1.46 10.13
CA PHE A 66 -6.34 -2.69 10.49
C PHE A 66 -6.40 -3.75 9.39
N LEU A 67 -7.42 -3.72 8.52
CA LEU A 67 -7.51 -4.59 7.34
C LEU A 67 -6.40 -4.32 6.31
N ALA A 68 -5.74 -3.15 6.37
CA ALA A 68 -4.68 -2.82 5.44
C ALA A 68 -3.50 -3.79 5.50
N LEU A 69 -3.01 -4.16 6.69
CA LEU A 69 -1.88 -5.10 6.82
C LEU A 69 -2.13 -6.47 6.16
N PRO A 70 -3.19 -7.24 6.48
CA PRO A 70 -3.42 -8.53 5.83
C PRO A 70 -3.61 -8.36 4.31
N PHE A 71 -4.19 -7.24 3.87
CA PHE A 71 -4.33 -6.93 2.46
C PHE A 71 -2.98 -6.72 1.76
N LEU A 72 -2.05 -5.99 2.38
CA LEU A 72 -0.68 -5.82 1.90
C LEU A 72 0.05 -7.17 1.84
N VAL A 73 -0.07 -8.00 2.90
CA VAL A 73 0.55 -9.34 2.95
C VAL A 73 0.08 -10.19 1.78
N VAL A 74 -1.23 -10.27 1.55
CA VAL A 74 -1.80 -11.09 0.46
C VAL A 74 -1.33 -10.59 -0.91
N THR A 75 -1.28 -9.26 -1.11
CA THR A 75 -0.83 -8.69 -2.38
C THR A 75 0.66 -8.97 -2.63
N LEU A 76 1.52 -8.79 -1.61
CA LEU A 76 2.95 -9.12 -1.69
C LEU A 76 3.20 -10.61 -1.86
N TRP A 77 2.41 -11.45 -1.20
CA TRP A 77 2.46 -12.90 -1.37
C TRP A 77 2.07 -13.31 -2.79
N GLY A 78 1.03 -12.71 -3.35
CA GLY A 78 0.65 -12.87 -4.75
C GLY A 78 1.76 -12.46 -5.72
N LEU A 79 2.40 -11.31 -5.49
CA LEU A 79 3.53 -10.87 -6.31
C LEU A 79 4.71 -11.84 -6.20
N ALA A 80 5.09 -12.24 -4.98
CA ALA A 80 6.16 -13.22 -4.75
C ALA A 80 5.87 -14.54 -5.49
N TRP A 81 4.64 -15.04 -5.41
CA TRP A 81 4.21 -16.23 -6.14
C TRP A 81 4.27 -16.07 -7.65
N ALA A 82 3.91 -14.90 -8.18
CA ALA A 82 3.92 -14.63 -9.61
C ALA A 82 5.33 -14.56 -10.20
N THR A 83 6.34 -14.21 -9.39
CA THR A 83 7.75 -14.21 -9.81
C THR A 83 8.38 -15.60 -9.91
N GLN A 84 7.69 -16.65 -9.44
CA GLN A 84 8.20 -18.02 -9.51
C GLN A 84 8.03 -18.63 -10.91
N SER A 85 8.81 -19.67 -11.19
CA SER A 85 8.80 -20.40 -12.47
C SER A 85 8.22 -21.81 -12.34
N GLY A 86 7.73 -22.34 -13.47
CA GLY A 86 7.31 -23.74 -13.56
C GLY A 86 6.14 -24.09 -12.63
N THR A 87 6.31 -25.19 -11.89
CA THR A 87 5.30 -25.75 -10.96
C THR A 87 5.48 -25.27 -9.52
N SER A 88 6.41 -24.35 -9.25
CA SER A 88 6.62 -23.83 -7.90
C SER A 88 5.38 -23.10 -7.39
N ASP A 89 5.03 -23.38 -6.13
CA ASP A 89 3.85 -22.82 -5.48
C ASP A 89 4.20 -22.31 -4.08
N PHE A 90 4.68 -21.07 -3.98
CA PHE A 90 5.12 -20.49 -2.72
C PHE A 90 4.00 -20.48 -1.69
N LEU A 91 4.20 -21.26 -0.63
CA LEU A 91 3.24 -21.46 0.47
C LEU A 91 1.85 -21.98 0.02
N GLY A 92 1.76 -22.62 -1.15
CA GLY A 92 0.50 -23.24 -1.62
C GLY A 92 -0.54 -22.24 -2.15
N LEU A 93 -0.16 -21.00 -2.44
CA LEU A 93 -1.10 -19.95 -2.86
C LEU A 93 -1.84 -20.30 -4.15
N GLY A 94 -1.12 -20.78 -5.15
CA GLY A 94 -1.67 -21.12 -6.47
C GLY A 94 -2.68 -22.25 -6.36
N ALA A 95 -2.33 -23.33 -5.67
CA ALA A 95 -3.25 -24.44 -5.42
C ALA A 95 -4.49 -24.00 -4.63
N PHE A 96 -4.33 -23.13 -3.62
CA PHE A 96 -5.44 -22.57 -2.86
C PHE A 96 -6.39 -21.75 -3.77
N VAL A 97 -5.85 -20.81 -4.54
CA VAL A 97 -6.65 -19.93 -5.43
C VAL A 97 -7.34 -20.76 -6.52
N GLN A 98 -6.65 -21.70 -7.15
CA GLN A 98 -7.25 -22.60 -8.12
C GLN A 98 -8.33 -23.49 -7.51
N GLY A 99 -8.12 -23.97 -6.27
CA GLY A 99 -9.10 -24.79 -5.55
C GLY A 99 -10.41 -24.06 -5.26
N ILE A 100 -10.36 -22.77 -4.94
CA ILE A 100 -11.57 -21.97 -4.64
C ILE A 100 -12.22 -21.37 -5.89
N THR A 101 -11.45 -21.09 -6.94
CA THR A 101 -11.95 -20.40 -8.15
C THR A 101 -12.22 -21.33 -9.34
N GLY A 102 -11.57 -22.50 -9.37
CA GLY A 102 -11.51 -23.36 -10.55
C GLY A 102 -10.63 -22.81 -11.69
N TYR A 103 -9.98 -21.66 -11.51
CA TYR A 103 -9.15 -21.03 -12.52
C TYR A 103 -7.71 -21.56 -12.47
N ASP A 104 -7.16 -21.96 -13.62
CA ASP A 104 -5.78 -22.45 -13.72
C ASP A 104 -4.77 -21.29 -13.67
N VAL A 105 -4.48 -20.85 -12.45
CA VAL A 105 -3.52 -19.78 -12.18
C VAL A 105 -2.10 -20.16 -12.64
N PHE A 106 -1.74 -21.44 -12.65
CA PHE A 106 -0.40 -21.87 -13.08
C PHE A 106 -0.22 -21.69 -14.58
N ALA A 107 -1.20 -22.10 -15.38
CA ALA A 107 -1.21 -21.86 -16.82
C ALA A 107 -1.25 -20.35 -17.14
N ALA A 108 -2.02 -19.58 -16.38
CA ALA A 108 -2.08 -18.13 -16.52
C ALA A 108 -0.73 -17.45 -16.22
N ARG A 109 -0.06 -17.85 -15.14
CA ARG A 109 1.31 -17.38 -14.81
C ARG A 109 2.29 -17.76 -15.90
N GLN A 110 2.27 -19.01 -16.38
CA GLN A 110 3.21 -19.49 -17.41
C GLN A 110 3.03 -18.81 -18.77
N SER A 111 1.80 -18.42 -19.11
CA SER A 111 1.49 -17.69 -20.36
C SER A 111 1.75 -16.17 -20.26
N SER A 112 2.19 -15.68 -19.09
CA SER A 112 2.45 -14.26 -18.88
C SER A 112 3.77 -13.83 -19.50
N ALA A 113 3.72 -12.82 -20.38
CA ALA A 113 4.93 -12.14 -20.85
C ALA A 113 5.58 -11.29 -19.74
N TRP A 114 6.89 -11.06 -19.84
CA TRP A 114 7.66 -10.31 -18.84
C TRP A 114 7.09 -8.91 -18.53
N TYR A 115 6.54 -8.22 -19.54
CA TYR A 115 6.00 -6.87 -19.38
C TYR A 115 4.65 -6.86 -18.63
N HIS A 116 3.96 -7.99 -18.49
CA HIS A 116 2.82 -8.09 -17.58
C HIS A 116 3.26 -7.97 -16.11
N MET A 117 4.44 -8.51 -15.78
CA MET A 117 5.02 -8.40 -14.44
C MET A 117 5.26 -6.94 -14.04
N VAL A 118 5.57 -6.06 -15.00
CA VAL A 118 5.70 -4.62 -14.74
C VAL A 118 4.40 -4.05 -14.17
N GLY A 119 3.25 -4.42 -14.74
CA GLY A 119 1.93 -4.03 -14.21
C GLY A 119 1.70 -4.51 -12.78
N ALA A 120 2.05 -5.75 -12.48
CA ALA A 120 1.95 -6.32 -11.14
C ALA A 120 2.86 -5.61 -10.12
N VAL A 121 4.10 -5.30 -10.51
CA VAL A 121 5.06 -4.56 -9.67
C VAL A 121 4.56 -3.15 -9.40
N LEU A 122 4.08 -2.43 -10.42
CA LEU A 122 3.56 -1.08 -10.27
C LEU A 122 2.29 -1.05 -9.40
N GLY A 123 1.34 -1.96 -9.63
CA GLY A 123 0.11 -2.06 -8.84
C GLY A 123 0.37 -2.45 -7.38
N THR A 124 1.31 -3.38 -7.16
CA THR A 124 1.72 -3.76 -5.80
C THR A 124 2.48 -2.63 -5.11
N GLY A 125 3.40 -1.97 -5.82
CA GLY A 125 4.13 -0.82 -5.31
C GLY A 125 3.20 0.31 -4.88
N PHE A 126 2.17 0.62 -5.66
CA PHE A 126 1.15 1.60 -5.26
C PHE A 126 0.34 1.13 -4.04
N THR A 127 -0.04 -0.15 -3.98
CA THR A 127 -0.74 -0.71 -2.81
C THR A 127 0.10 -0.55 -1.54
N VAL A 128 1.40 -0.83 -1.59
CA VAL A 128 2.31 -0.70 -0.46
C VAL A 128 2.60 0.76 -0.11
N ALA A 129 2.98 1.58 -1.09
CA ALA A 129 3.37 2.97 -0.86
C ALA A 129 2.17 3.90 -0.67
N GLY A 130 1.20 3.89 -1.60
CA GLY A 130 0.08 4.83 -1.59
C GLY A 130 -1.02 4.49 -0.57
N TYR A 131 -1.29 3.21 -0.33
CA TYR A 131 -2.32 2.80 0.64
C TYR A 131 -1.71 2.37 1.98
N GLY A 132 -0.74 1.45 1.93
CA GLY A 132 -0.10 0.92 3.14
C GLY A 132 0.59 1.99 3.97
N THR A 133 1.51 2.75 3.38
CA THR A 133 2.30 3.74 4.12
C THR A 133 1.43 4.83 4.74
N ASN A 134 0.38 5.28 4.03
CA ASN A 134 -0.54 6.29 4.54
C ASN A 134 -1.31 5.82 5.78
N ILE A 135 -1.85 4.59 5.76
CA ILE A 135 -2.54 4.06 6.95
C ILE A 135 -1.53 3.80 8.07
N ALA A 136 -0.33 3.33 7.73
CA ALA A 136 0.71 3.08 8.71
C ALA A 136 1.13 4.35 9.44
N HIS A 137 1.28 5.48 8.73
CA HIS A 137 1.51 6.82 9.29
C HIS A 137 0.51 7.11 10.40
N GLU A 138 -0.80 6.99 10.12
CA GLU A 138 -1.86 7.29 11.09
C GLU A 138 -1.84 6.35 12.29
N LEU A 139 -1.51 5.06 12.08
CA LEU A 139 -1.40 4.09 13.16
C LEU A 139 -0.18 4.37 14.04
N THR A 140 0.93 4.84 13.47
CA THR A 140 2.15 5.16 14.23
C THR A 140 2.03 6.44 15.08
N HIS A 141 1.05 7.30 14.81
CA HIS A 141 0.74 8.42 15.70
C HIS A 141 0.06 7.99 17.01
N ARG A 142 -0.45 6.76 17.08
CA ARG A 142 -1.16 6.24 18.25
C ARG A 142 -0.16 5.64 19.24
N THR A 143 0.79 6.46 19.70
CA THR A 143 1.93 6.05 20.54
C THR A 143 1.54 5.38 21.86
N THR A 144 0.32 5.64 22.36
CA THR A 144 -0.23 4.99 23.57
C THR A 144 -0.95 3.67 23.31
N ASP A 145 -1.13 3.26 22.04
CA ASP A 145 -1.74 1.99 21.64
C ASP A 145 -0.70 1.07 20.98
N PRO A 146 -0.13 0.10 21.74
CA PRO A 146 0.90 -0.79 21.22
C PRO A 146 0.46 -1.61 20.01
N LEU A 147 -0.83 -1.95 19.91
CA LEU A 147 -1.33 -2.74 18.79
C LEU A 147 -1.28 -1.92 17.50
N SER A 148 -1.78 -0.68 17.52
CA SER A 148 -1.67 0.25 16.38
C SER A 148 -0.22 0.46 15.96
N MET A 149 0.68 0.68 16.91
CA MET A 149 2.12 0.88 16.64
C MET A 149 2.76 -0.33 15.95
N ILE A 150 2.53 -1.55 16.46
CA ILE A 150 3.08 -2.77 15.87
C ILE A 150 2.52 -2.98 14.46
N TRP A 151 1.22 -2.76 14.28
CA TRP A 151 0.56 -2.90 12.98
C TRP A 151 1.14 -1.93 11.95
N GLY A 152 1.25 -0.65 12.30
CA GLY A 152 1.86 0.38 11.45
C GLY A 152 3.32 0.07 11.12
N ARG A 153 4.11 -0.38 12.09
CA ARG A 153 5.52 -0.77 11.88
C ARG A 153 5.67 -1.95 10.91
N TRP A 154 4.82 -2.97 10.99
CA TRP A 154 4.83 -4.06 10.02
C TRP A 154 4.44 -3.59 8.62
N MET A 155 3.48 -2.68 8.51
CA MET A 155 3.11 -2.09 7.21
C MET A 155 4.25 -1.25 6.62
N LEU A 156 4.96 -0.46 7.45
CA LEU A 156 6.14 0.29 7.03
C LEU A 156 7.35 -0.60 6.69
N ALA A 157 7.50 -1.73 7.37
CA ALA A 157 8.53 -2.71 7.02
C ALA A 157 8.34 -3.26 5.60
N MET A 158 7.09 -3.37 5.12
CA MET A 158 6.80 -3.80 3.75
C MET A 158 7.21 -2.79 2.68
N SER A 159 7.38 -1.51 3.05
CA SER A 159 7.97 -0.47 2.20
C SER A 159 9.47 -0.23 2.50
N ASN A 160 10.10 -1.08 3.33
CA ASN A 160 11.47 -0.92 3.82
C ASN A 160 11.71 0.41 4.56
N ASN A 161 10.71 0.92 5.28
CA ASN A 161 10.76 2.24 5.93
C ASN A 161 10.27 2.19 7.38
N ALA A 162 10.61 1.14 8.14
CA ALA A 162 10.12 0.93 9.50
C ALA A 162 10.59 2.02 10.49
N ASP A 163 11.75 2.61 10.24
CA ASP A 163 12.35 3.71 10.99
C ASP A 163 11.51 5.00 10.91
N PHE A 164 10.67 5.17 9.88
CA PHE A 164 9.69 6.25 9.80
C PHE A 164 8.79 6.33 11.03
N SER A 165 8.47 5.18 11.67
CA SER A 165 7.67 5.19 12.91
C SER A 165 8.35 5.89 14.09
N ILE A 166 9.66 6.11 14.02
CA ILE A 166 10.46 6.84 15.00
C ILE A 166 10.70 8.26 14.48
N GLU A 167 11.31 8.38 13.30
CA GLU A 167 11.71 9.67 12.74
C GLU A 167 10.51 10.58 12.54
N HIS A 168 9.40 10.08 11.99
CA HIS A 168 8.25 10.94 11.71
C HIS A 168 7.65 11.49 13.01
N VAL A 169 7.39 10.59 13.96
CA VAL A 169 6.65 10.90 15.19
C VAL A 169 7.48 11.74 16.17
N TYR A 170 8.77 11.42 16.32
CA TYR A 170 9.63 12.04 17.33
C TYR A 170 10.67 13.00 16.75
N GLY A 171 10.91 12.98 15.43
CA GLY A 171 11.86 13.88 14.75
C GLY A 171 11.12 14.93 13.92
N HIS A 172 10.46 14.51 12.84
CA HIS A 172 9.76 15.41 11.92
C HIS A 172 8.74 16.28 12.65
N HIS A 173 7.82 15.72 13.45
CA HIS A 173 6.84 16.54 14.18
C HIS A 173 7.45 17.50 15.20
N GLU A 174 8.62 17.18 15.76
CA GLU A 174 9.34 18.07 16.68
C GLU A 174 10.03 19.22 15.94
N THR A 175 10.63 18.92 14.78
CA THR A 175 11.53 19.84 14.07
C THR A 175 10.99 20.35 12.74
N ILE A 176 9.70 20.09 12.45
CA ILE A 176 9.06 20.36 11.15
C ILE A 176 9.39 21.75 10.61
N ALA A 177 9.76 21.81 9.34
CA ALA A 177 10.12 23.04 8.63
C ALA A 177 11.31 23.83 9.23
N THR A 178 12.16 23.18 10.03
CA THR A 178 13.47 23.71 10.44
C THR A 178 14.61 23.08 9.64
N GLU A 179 15.83 23.60 9.80
CA GLU A 179 17.02 23.02 9.16
C GLU A 179 17.36 21.61 9.68
N ALA A 180 16.83 21.22 10.84
CA ALA A 180 17.04 19.91 11.45
C ALA A 180 16.11 18.82 10.91
N ASP A 181 15.00 19.19 10.25
CA ASP A 181 14.02 18.24 9.71
C ASP A 181 14.46 17.69 8.34
N PRO A 182 14.82 16.39 8.25
CA PRO A 182 15.26 15.80 7.00
C PRO A 182 14.11 15.62 5.98
N ALA A 183 12.85 15.66 6.44
CA ALA A 183 11.66 15.56 5.59
C ALA A 183 11.18 16.94 5.06
N SER A 184 11.85 18.04 5.43
CA SER A 184 11.60 19.36 4.88
C SER A 184 12.67 19.77 3.86
N ALA A 185 12.25 20.11 2.64
CA ALA A 185 13.17 20.59 1.61
C ALA A 185 13.76 21.95 2.01
N GLN A 186 15.09 22.09 1.94
CA GLN A 186 15.76 23.36 2.21
C GLN A 186 15.72 24.25 0.98
N ARG A 187 15.80 25.57 1.19
CA ARG A 187 15.89 26.52 0.08
C ARG A 187 17.09 26.20 -0.80
N GLY A 188 16.83 25.95 -2.09
CA GLY A 188 17.86 25.59 -3.07
C GLY A 188 17.97 24.09 -3.34
N ASP A 189 17.32 23.24 -2.54
CA ASP A 189 17.19 21.82 -2.88
C ASP A 189 16.36 21.68 -4.16
N ASN A 190 16.85 20.89 -5.11
CA ASN A 190 16.01 20.38 -6.19
C ASN A 190 15.40 19.03 -5.77
N LEU A 191 14.41 18.56 -6.53
CA LEU A 191 13.67 17.34 -6.22
C LEU A 191 14.59 16.13 -5.98
N TYR A 192 15.57 15.91 -6.84
CA TYR A 192 16.43 14.72 -6.77
C TYR A 192 17.41 14.78 -5.58
N VAL A 193 17.96 15.96 -5.31
CA VAL A 193 18.80 16.20 -4.13
C VAL A 193 17.97 15.99 -2.86
N PHE A 194 16.76 16.54 -2.82
CA PHE A 194 15.85 16.37 -1.68
C PHE A 194 15.51 14.91 -1.43
N ILE A 195 15.17 14.12 -2.46
CA ILE A 195 14.85 12.69 -2.30
C ILE A 195 16.02 11.95 -1.64
N VAL A 196 17.24 12.09 -2.18
CA VAL A 196 18.41 11.38 -1.64
C VAL A 196 18.74 11.85 -0.22
N LYS A 197 18.72 13.17 0.00
CA LYS A 197 19.00 13.78 1.30
C LYS A 197 17.99 13.33 2.36
N SER A 198 16.70 13.44 2.05
CA SER A 198 15.60 13.10 2.95
C SER A 198 15.63 11.62 3.33
N THR A 199 15.85 10.71 2.37
CA THR A 199 15.98 9.28 2.67
C THR A 199 17.15 9.00 3.61
N ILE A 200 18.36 9.49 3.31
CA ILE A 200 19.55 9.17 4.12
C ILE A 200 19.49 9.85 5.49
N GLN A 201 19.09 11.12 5.54
CA GLN A 201 19.04 11.87 6.78
C GLN A 201 17.86 11.45 7.66
N GLY A 202 16.71 11.09 7.07
CA GLY A 202 15.57 10.52 7.80
C GLY A 202 15.96 9.24 8.52
N HIS A 203 16.60 8.31 7.80
CA HIS A 203 17.14 7.09 8.42
C HIS A 203 18.09 7.41 9.57
N ARG A 204 19.00 8.39 9.41
CA ARG A 204 19.93 8.78 10.48
C ARG A 204 19.23 9.44 11.66
N SER A 205 18.15 10.19 11.44
CA SER A 205 17.41 10.89 12.50
C SER A 205 16.61 9.92 13.38
N ALA A 206 16.38 8.69 12.93
CA ALA A 206 15.68 7.66 13.69
C ALA A 206 16.55 6.94 14.75
N TRP A 207 17.88 7.13 14.75
CA TRP A 207 18.85 6.38 15.57
C TRP A 207 19.83 7.30 16.29
#